data_AF-A0A348V7J6-F1
#
_entry.id   AF-A0A348V7J6-F1
#
_cell.length_a   1.000
_cell.length_b   1.000
_cell.length_c   1.000
_cell.angle_alpha   90.00
_cell.angle_beta   90.00
_cell.angle_gamma   90.00
#
_symmetry.space_group_name_H-M   'P 1'
#
loop_
_entity.id
_entity.type
_entity.pdbx_description
1 polymer ?
#
loop_
_entity_poly.entity_id
_entity_poly.type
_entity_poly.pdbx_seq_one_letter_code
_entity_poly.pdbx_strand_id
1 'polypeptide(L)'
;CTGCINDIPTNCEETDPNATFMSFRSSQITLPSNSTEVESITIESIRIMVFSKTTGLIVTNQSFSVGDLSQATYDSSTEEWSIDFSSIVVETKPGESVVYVVLNENIMSVSGQTLNGALNMIDNLAEMQTLAKTPLTYTVPLKVVYGNNGKPVEPPFIMSTFDEFDIPAGYTYDSPWHADLRGPSESQKGFELDRTMAKVTIDSISSFPISGGPLTNDSLTSYIFILKVGLANVPTQYLWSPNRLQTTPPTPNPYTVPVPPYTGSYQYIDFELEDTTLGYYDRNWNGSIQMKIDAQAYEVQELKNSRIWYTGLGSGAGSYTLDKFNLDANIASNYNNVSKWCFLSSYPDTNNDGIGDPYPIDLNAGNFLAMVQSMYTNPDPNDYLPTWYELIEPYTIVPKMTAAYWSIKEKNISYYIPEHILTNKTDPAQATRLHVKAAKAFIPDTISKEQSTHITWENATWGNWVYALTPGGTEFSLVGDAFKIMMRTIWDYELDTIQVNNIPTVIVRHYWRGGIRYRYGDVKGTLTGSQFLNILNSTDIKDFYLPLRNTPANPVDYNVYRNHEYKFSVHALEQWIPVVPSGTSGTRNATDNAEGSSFILWLNDR
;
A
#
# COMPACT_ATOMS: atom_id res chain seq x y z
N CYS A 1 -13.41 -38.37 14.14
CA CYS A 1 -14.04 -39.52 13.46
C CYS A 1 -13.96 -39.34 11.96
N THR A 2 -13.69 -40.45 11.26
CA THR A 2 -13.61 -40.68 9.80
C THR A 2 -12.52 -39.91 9.03
N GLY A 3 -11.29 -40.38 9.14
CA GLY A 3 -10.27 -40.30 8.08
C GLY A 3 -9.99 -41.73 7.60
N CYS A 4 -10.20 -41.99 6.31
CA CYS A 4 -10.07 -43.31 5.72
C CYS A 4 -8.61 -43.77 5.73
N ILE A 5 -8.33 -44.82 6.50
CA ILE A 5 -7.19 -45.71 6.30
C ILE A 5 -7.51 -46.50 5.03
N ASN A 6 -6.72 -46.32 3.97
CA ASN A 6 -6.74 -47.30 2.89
C ASN A 6 -5.91 -48.49 3.35
N ASP A 7 -6.61 -49.47 3.92
CA ASP A 7 -6.09 -50.79 4.24
C ASP A 7 -5.48 -51.43 2.98
N ILE A 8 -4.16 -51.57 2.98
CA ILE A 8 -3.49 -52.69 2.32
C ILE A 8 -3.76 -53.91 3.23
N PRO A 9 -4.13 -55.10 2.71
CA PRO A 9 -4.66 -56.16 3.55
C PRO A 9 -3.68 -56.54 4.67
N THR A 10 -4.15 -56.41 5.90
CA THR A 10 -3.56 -56.98 7.12
C THR A 10 -3.31 -58.46 6.92
N ASN A 11 -2.05 -58.85 6.79
CA ASN A 11 -1.60 -60.13 7.31
C ASN A 11 -1.19 -59.91 8.76
N CYS A 12 -1.75 -60.74 9.63
CA CYS A 12 -1.45 -60.78 11.06
C CYS A 12 0.05 -61.02 11.28
N GLU A 13 0.64 -60.32 12.25
CA GLU A 13 1.98 -60.51 12.84
C GLU A 13 2.83 -61.64 12.23
N GLU A 14 3.44 -61.39 11.08
CA GLU A 14 4.75 -61.96 10.78
C GLU A 14 5.74 -60.84 11.06
N THR A 15 6.38 -60.88 12.24
CA THR A 15 7.65 -60.16 12.41
C THR A 15 8.57 -60.61 11.28
N ASP A 16 8.82 -59.77 10.26
CA ASP A 16 9.85 -60.06 9.26
C ASP A 16 11.14 -60.29 10.06
N PRO A 17 11.67 -61.52 10.12
CA PRO A 17 12.84 -61.83 10.96
C PRO A 17 14.09 -61.09 10.50
N ASN A 18 14.01 -60.36 9.37
CA ASN A 18 15.04 -59.48 8.85
C ASN A 18 14.73 -57.98 9.02
N ALA A 19 13.65 -57.60 9.71
CA ALA A 19 13.37 -56.20 10.03
C ALA A 19 14.31 -55.70 11.14
N THR A 20 14.68 -54.43 11.05
CA THR A 20 15.42 -53.68 12.07
C THR A 20 14.77 -52.31 12.21
N PHE A 21 14.97 -51.62 13.33
CA PHE A 21 14.34 -50.32 13.58
C PHE A 21 15.36 -49.20 13.59
N MET A 22 14.98 -48.07 13.02
CA MET A 22 15.80 -46.86 12.96
C MET A 22 15.06 -45.69 13.59
N SER A 23 15.82 -44.85 14.28
CA SER A 23 15.41 -43.54 14.75
C SER A 23 16.51 -42.53 14.40
N PHE A 24 16.35 -41.29 14.81
CA PHE A 24 17.31 -40.22 14.57
C PHE A 24 17.88 -39.70 15.88
N ARG A 25 19.10 -39.18 15.84
CA ARG A 25 19.61 -38.38 16.95
C ARG A 25 18.94 -37.01 16.96
N SER A 26 18.75 -36.43 18.15
CA SER A 26 18.40 -35.02 18.29
C SER A 26 19.36 -34.18 17.47
N SER A 27 18.81 -33.21 16.74
CA SER A 27 19.53 -32.49 15.70
C SER A 27 19.54 -31.00 15.95
N GLN A 28 20.68 -30.37 15.67
CA GLN A 28 20.81 -28.91 15.64
C GLN A 28 20.40 -28.41 14.26
N ILE A 29 19.53 -27.40 14.24
CA ILE A 29 19.18 -26.59 13.09
C ILE A 29 19.94 -25.28 13.20
N THR A 30 20.91 -25.09 12.32
CA THR A 30 21.60 -23.81 12.21
C THR A 30 20.73 -22.85 11.40
N LEU A 31 20.12 -21.88 12.07
CA LEU A 31 19.53 -20.73 11.40
C LEU A 31 20.47 -19.53 11.48
N PRO A 32 20.50 -18.66 10.45
CA PRO A 32 20.95 -17.29 10.61
C PRO A 32 20.27 -16.64 11.83
N SER A 33 21.05 -16.29 12.84
CA SER A 33 20.58 -15.61 14.05
C SER A 33 20.85 -14.11 13.93
N ASN A 34 19.84 -13.27 14.16
CA ASN A 34 20.05 -11.93 14.67
C ASN A 34 19.86 -12.02 16.19
N SER A 35 20.91 -11.72 16.95
CA SER A 35 21.06 -12.04 18.38
C SER A 35 20.00 -11.45 19.35
N THR A 36 18.92 -10.84 18.86
CA THR A 36 17.87 -10.18 19.67
C THR A 36 16.42 -10.58 19.35
N GLU A 37 16.09 -11.11 18.16
CA GLU A 37 14.71 -11.47 17.77
C GLU A 37 14.64 -12.77 16.97
N VAL A 38 14.90 -13.89 17.65
CA VAL A 38 14.97 -15.19 16.99
C VAL A 38 13.61 -15.59 16.38
N GLU A 39 13.57 -15.72 15.05
CA GLU A 39 12.44 -16.18 14.24
C GLU A 39 12.08 -17.63 14.59
N SER A 40 10.79 -17.94 14.75
CA SER A 40 10.35 -19.29 15.10
C SER A 40 10.29 -20.20 13.87
N ILE A 41 10.81 -21.43 13.98
CA ILE A 41 10.73 -22.47 12.94
C ILE A 41 9.40 -23.21 13.01
N THR A 42 8.75 -23.40 11.87
CA THR A 42 7.52 -24.20 11.74
C THR A 42 7.80 -25.52 11.03
N ILE A 43 7.61 -26.64 11.74
CA ILE A 43 7.64 -27.99 11.17
C ILE A 43 6.34 -28.71 11.49
N GLU A 44 5.60 -29.09 10.46
CA GLU A 44 4.28 -29.73 10.56
C GLU A 44 4.34 -31.22 10.25
N SER A 45 5.29 -31.65 9.41
CA SER A 45 5.44 -33.05 9.00
C SER A 45 6.89 -33.45 8.74
N ILE A 46 7.16 -34.74 8.87
CA ILE A 46 8.41 -35.39 8.47
C ILE A 46 8.11 -36.69 7.74
N ARG A 47 8.72 -36.89 6.58
CA ARG A 47 8.73 -38.16 5.85
C ARG A 47 10.13 -38.76 5.88
N ILE A 48 10.18 -40.06 6.14
CA ILE A 48 11.41 -40.85 6.15
C ILE A 48 11.31 -41.89 5.06
N MET A 49 12.32 -41.90 4.18
CA MET A 49 12.42 -42.86 3.10
C MET A 49 13.77 -43.55 3.16
N VAL A 50 13.78 -44.88 3.11
CA VAL A 50 15.02 -45.67 3.13
C VAL A 50 15.08 -46.50 1.87
N PHE A 51 16.20 -46.45 1.16
CA PHE A 51 16.45 -47.19 -0.08
C PHE A 51 17.62 -48.13 0.12
N SER A 52 17.50 -49.39 -0.29
CA SER A 52 18.65 -50.30 -0.33
C SER A 52 19.61 -49.86 -1.42
N LYS A 53 20.90 -49.69 -1.09
CA LYS A 53 21.93 -49.40 -2.11
C LYS A 53 22.15 -50.57 -3.05
N THR A 54 21.98 -51.80 -2.57
CA THR A 54 22.20 -53.01 -3.36
C THR A 54 21.16 -53.18 -4.47
N THR A 55 19.88 -52.95 -4.18
CA THR A 55 18.78 -53.15 -5.15
C THR A 55 18.27 -51.85 -5.75
N GLY A 56 18.54 -50.71 -5.12
CA GLY A 56 17.94 -49.42 -5.45
C GLY A 56 16.47 -49.28 -5.06
N LEU A 57 15.86 -50.31 -4.47
CA LEU A 57 14.43 -50.32 -4.12
C LEU A 57 14.20 -49.66 -2.76
N ILE A 58 13.03 -49.05 -2.60
CA ILE A 58 12.57 -48.52 -1.33
C ILE A 58 12.27 -49.66 -0.34
N VAL A 59 12.70 -49.49 0.90
CA VAL A 59 12.45 -50.43 2.01
C VAL A 59 11.57 -49.81 3.10
N THR A 60 11.56 -48.48 3.21
CA THR A 60 10.72 -47.72 4.14
C THR A 60 10.23 -46.46 3.46
N ASN A 61 8.94 -46.13 3.61
CA ASN A 61 8.34 -44.84 3.22
C ASN A 61 7.24 -44.48 4.21
N GLN A 62 7.54 -43.65 5.19
CA GLN A 62 6.59 -43.29 6.25
C GLN A 62 6.56 -41.79 6.48
N SER A 63 5.37 -41.22 6.61
CA SER A 63 5.13 -39.80 6.91
C SER A 63 4.49 -39.66 8.29
N PHE A 64 4.95 -38.67 9.05
CA PHE A 64 4.54 -38.37 10.41
C PHE A 64 4.12 -36.91 10.50
N SER A 65 3.02 -36.65 11.22
CA SER A 65 2.68 -35.29 11.64
C SER A 65 3.44 -34.97 12.93
N VAL A 66 4.11 -33.83 12.98
CA VAL A 66 4.98 -33.43 14.12
C VAL A 66 4.60 -32.10 14.74
N GLY A 67 3.52 -31.45 14.26
CA GLY A 67 3.12 -30.10 14.68
C GLY A 67 2.96 -29.89 16.19
N ASP A 68 2.63 -30.95 16.94
CA ASP A 68 2.50 -30.91 18.40
C ASP A 68 3.64 -31.63 19.16
N LEU A 69 4.53 -32.35 18.46
CA LEU A 69 5.47 -33.30 19.07
C LEU A 69 6.89 -32.75 19.27
N SER A 70 7.29 -31.73 18.52
CA SER A 70 8.69 -31.30 18.47
C SER A 70 8.80 -29.77 18.44
N GLN A 71 8.76 -29.12 19.61
CA GLN A 71 9.06 -27.68 19.68
C GLN A 71 10.55 -27.45 19.43
N ALA A 72 10.87 -26.60 18.47
CA ALA A 72 12.22 -26.10 18.29
C ALA A 72 12.67 -25.37 19.56
N THR A 73 13.85 -25.69 20.04
CA THR A 73 14.49 -25.04 21.19
C THR A 73 15.71 -24.28 20.73
N TYR A 74 15.84 -23.02 21.15
CA TYR A 74 17.00 -22.20 20.84
C TYR A 74 18.06 -22.32 21.94
N ASP A 75 19.28 -22.67 21.55
CA ASP A 75 20.46 -22.66 22.43
C ASP A 75 21.22 -21.34 22.27
N SER A 76 21.10 -20.47 23.27
CA SER A 76 21.77 -19.16 23.27
C SER A 76 23.30 -19.23 23.36
N SER A 77 23.87 -20.40 23.70
CA SER A 77 25.32 -20.58 23.81
C SER A 77 25.98 -20.96 22.49
N THR A 78 25.26 -21.69 21.64
CA THR A 78 25.71 -22.05 20.28
C THR A 78 25.08 -21.17 19.19
N GLU A 79 24.08 -20.36 19.54
CA GLU A 79 23.24 -19.58 18.64
C GLU A 79 22.48 -20.43 17.61
N GLU A 80 22.17 -21.68 17.96
CA GLU A 80 21.51 -22.63 17.07
C GLU A 80 20.13 -23.01 17.59
N TRP A 81 19.23 -23.36 16.68
CA TRP A 81 18.01 -24.06 17.03
C TRP A 81 18.28 -25.56 17.12
N SER A 82 17.45 -26.29 17.83
CA SER A 82 17.48 -27.74 17.84
C SER A 82 16.07 -28.30 17.85
N ILE A 83 15.89 -29.41 17.16
CA ILE A 83 14.65 -30.17 17.14
C ILE A 83 15.01 -31.64 17.36
N ASP A 84 14.28 -32.25 18.30
CA ASP A 84 14.44 -33.64 18.66
C ASP A 84 13.44 -34.53 17.91
N PHE A 85 13.96 -35.37 17.01
CA PHE A 85 13.20 -36.39 16.29
C PHE A 85 13.44 -37.81 16.84
N SER A 86 14.12 -37.95 17.98
CA SER A 86 14.47 -39.26 18.55
C SER A 86 13.28 -40.10 18.99
N SER A 87 12.10 -39.49 19.17
CA SER A 87 10.85 -40.21 19.43
C SER A 87 10.24 -40.86 18.18
N ILE A 88 10.73 -40.52 16.98
CA ILE A 88 10.23 -41.09 15.72
C ILE A 88 11.03 -42.34 15.42
N VAL A 89 10.33 -43.47 15.33
CA VAL A 89 10.92 -44.79 15.09
C VAL A 89 10.25 -45.42 13.88
N VAL A 90 11.05 -45.88 12.92
CA VAL A 90 10.59 -46.52 11.68
C VAL A 90 11.16 -47.92 11.54
N GLU A 91 10.35 -48.83 11.01
CA GLU A 91 10.80 -50.15 10.59
C GLU A 91 11.54 -50.07 9.25
N THR A 92 12.66 -50.78 9.12
CA THR A 92 13.52 -50.83 7.93
C THR A 92 14.26 -52.17 7.83
N LYS A 93 15.23 -52.28 6.92
CA LYS A 93 16.07 -53.48 6.70
C LYS A 93 17.56 -53.20 6.92
N PRO A 94 18.34 -54.18 7.41
CA PRO A 94 19.77 -54.03 7.58
C PRO A 94 20.52 -53.99 6.24
N GLY A 95 21.71 -53.38 6.26
CA GLY A 95 22.63 -53.26 5.15
C GLY A 95 22.80 -51.83 4.62
N GLU A 96 23.63 -51.70 3.58
CA GLU A 96 23.91 -50.42 2.93
C GLU A 96 22.65 -49.77 2.36
N SER A 97 22.35 -48.57 2.85
CA SER A 97 21.12 -47.86 2.59
C SER A 97 21.37 -46.36 2.34
N VAL A 98 20.49 -45.73 1.56
CA VAL A 98 20.37 -44.27 1.46
C VAL A 98 19.10 -43.86 2.19
N VAL A 99 19.24 -42.95 3.15
CA VAL A 99 18.13 -42.44 3.95
C VAL A 99 17.84 -41.00 3.54
N TYR A 100 16.60 -40.72 3.16
CA TYR A 100 16.08 -39.38 2.93
C TYR A 100 15.14 -38.98 4.05
N VAL A 101 15.24 -37.72 4.44
CA VAL A 101 14.23 -37.05 5.26
C VAL A 101 13.69 -35.86 4.50
N VAL A 102 12.37 -35.75 4.42
CA VAL A 102 11.65 -34.61 3.84
C VAL A 102 10.77 -33.99 4.90
N LEU A 103 10.90 -32.68 5.10
CA LEU A 103 10.10 -31.92 6.05
C LEU A 103 9.06 -31.09 5.33
N ASN A 104 7.93 -30.87 6.02
CA ASN A 104 6.81 -30.06 5.53
C ASN A 104 6.43 -30.43 4.09
N GLU A 105 6.27 -31.72 3.80
CA GLU A 105 6.02 -32.18 2.43
C GLU A 105 4.73 -31.61 1.81
N ASN A 106 3.85 -31.03 2.63
CA ASN A 106 2.63 -30.39 2.21
C ASN A 106 2.55 -28.97 2.78
N ILE A 107 2.69 -27.97 1.92
CA ILE A 107 2.63 -26.53 2.27
C ILE A 107 1.56 -25.82 1.44
N MET A 108 0.50 -26.55 1.08
CA MET A 108 -0.61 -26.05 0.26
C MET A 108 -1.26 -24.81 0.87
N SER A 109 -1.33 -24.72 2.20
CA SER A 109 -1.90 -23.59 2.94
C SER A 109 -1.11 -22.28 2.76
N VAL A 110 0.16 -22.36 2.40
CA VAL A 110 1.08 -21.21 2.40
C VAL A 110 1.61 -20.87 1.02
N SER A 111 1.98 -21.87 0.21
CA SER A 111 2.51 -21.66 -1.15
C SER A 111 1.76 -22.41 -2.25
N GLY A 112 0.71 -23.16 -1.91
CA GLY A 112 -0.02 -23.99 -2.86
C GLY A 112 0.80 -25.16 -3.43
N GLN A 113 1.85 -25.58 -2.73
CA GLN A 113 2.73 -26.70 -3.15
C GLN A 113 2.58 -27.92 -2.23
N THR A 114 2.69 -29.12 -2.81
CA THR A 114 2.77 -30.37 -2.07
C THR A 114 3.59 -31.40 -2.85
N LEU A 115 4.43 -32.14 -2.12
CA LEU A 115 5.17 -33.29 -2.61
C LEU A 115 4.52 -34.63 -2.21
N ASN A 116 3.49 -34.61 -1.36
CA ASN A 116 2.90 -35.81 -0.77
C ASN A 116 2.53 -36.86 -1.82
N GLY A 117 1.82 -36.46 -2.88
CA GLY A 117 1.45 -37.36 -3.97
C GLY A 117 2.67 -37.95 -4.71
N ALA A 118 3.67 -37.12 -5.01
CA ALA A 118 4.88 -37.57 -5.70
C ALA A 118 5.72 -38.51 -4.83
N LEU A 119 5.91 -38.19 -3.54
CA LEU A 119 6.69 -38.98 -2.58
C LEU A 119 6.03 -40.33 -2.25
N ASN A 120 4.70 -40.43 -2.30
CA ASN A 120 3.99 -41.70 -2.11
C ASN A 120 4.17 -42.68 -3.28
N MET A 121 4.51 -42.17 -4.48
CA MET A 121 4.67 -42.99 -5.69
C MET A 121 6.11 -43.41 -5.96
N ILE A 122 7.06 -43.04 -5.10
CA ILE A 122 8.47 -43.40 -5.26
C ILE A 122 8.69 -44.84 -4.85
N ASP A 123 9.16 -45.66 -5.79
CA ASP A 123 9.47 -47.08 -5.56
C ASP A 123 10.98 -47.36 -5.52
N ASN A 124 11.80 -46.45 -6.05
CA ASN A 124 13.25 -46.64 -6.14
C ASN A 124 14.05 -45.34 -6.01
N LEU A 125 15.35 -45.51 -5.76
CA LEU A 125 16.29 -44.41 -5.56
C LEU A 125 16.37 -43.50 -6.79
N ALA A 126 16.35 -44.03 -8.01
CA ALA A 126 16.46 -43.21 -9.21
C ALA A 126 15.28 -42.23 -9.38
N GLU A 127 14.08 -42.66 -9.04
CA GLU A 127 12.89 -41.80 -9.00
C GLU A 127 13.03 -40.72 -7.93
N MET A 128 13.49 -41.08 -6.71
CA MET A 128 13.73 -40.09 -5.64
C MET A 128 14.75 -39.03 -6.06
N GLN A 129 15.85 -39.47 -6.70
CA GLN A 129 16.88 -38.57 -7.19
C GLN A 129 16.37 -37.66 -8.32
N THR A 130 15.45 -38.15 -9.14
CA THR A 130 14.79 -37.36 -10.18
C THR A 130 13.87 -36.30 -9.55
N LEU A 131 13.05 -36.69 -8.56
CA LEU A 131 12.17 -35.77 -7.85
C LEU A 131 12.95 -34.71 -7.07
N ALA A 132 14.03 -35.08 -6.40
CA ALA A 132 14.90 -34.15 -5.67
C ALA A 132 15.52 -33.07 -6.57
N LYS A 133 15.75 -33.38 -7.86
CA LYS A 133 16.27 -32.43 -8.87
C LYS A 133 15.17 -31.64 -9.58
N THR A 134 13.90 -31.95 -9.32
CA THR A 134 12.77 -31.26 -9.93
C THR A 134 12.44 -30.00 -9.12
N PRO A 135 12.55 -28.79 -9.70
CA PRO A 135 12.21 -27.55 -9.01
C PRO A 135 10.73 -27.48 -8.65
N LEU A 136 10.44 -26.85 -7.52
CA LEU A 136 9.08 -26.49 -7.12
C LEU A 136 8.74 -25.11 -7.65
N THR A 137 7.45 -24.89 -7.90
CA THR A 137 6.95 -23.60 -8.38
C THR A 137 6.76 -22.64 -7.21
N TYR A 138 7.14 -21.39 -7.41
CA TYR A 138 6.94 -20.27 -6.51
C TYR A 138 6.10 -19.22 -7.23
N THR A 139 4.78 -19.23 -6.99
CA THR A 139 3.81 -18.30 -7.59
C THR A 139 3.05 -17.47 -6.56
N VAL A 140 3.17 -17.83 -5.28
CA VAL A 140 2.53 -17.12 -4.17
C VAL A 140 3.64 -16.43 -3.36
N PRO A 141 3.71 -15.08 -3.39
CA PRO A 141 4.69 -14.36 -2.60
C PRO A 141 4.56 -14.64 -1.10
N LEU A 142 5.68 -15.00 -0.46
CA LEU A 142 5.70 -15.36 0.96
C LEU A 142 6.14 -14.18 1.81
N LYS A 143 5.18 -13.30 2.16
CA LYS A 143 5.42 -12.20 3.10
C LYS A 143 5.64 -12.74 4.51
N VAL A 144 6.64 -12.21 5.23
CA VAL A 144 6.87 -12.55 6.65
C VAL A 144 5.69 -12.05 7.49
N VAL A 145 5.15 -12.94 8.30
CA VAL A 145 4.07 -12.66 9.25
C VAL A 145 4.62 -12.65 10.67
N TYR A 146 4.04 -11.82 11.53
CA TYR A 146 4.44 -11.70 12.92
C TYR A 146 3.38 -12.33 13.83
N GLY A 147 3.83 -13.14 14.79
CA GLY A 147 2.97 -13.75 15.79
C GLY A 147 2.50 -12.75 16.86
N ASN A 148 1.62 -13.19 17.75
CA ASN A 148 1.08 -12.37 18.85
C ASN A 148 2.14 -11.86 19.84
N ASN A 149 3.32 -12.47 19.85
CA ASN A 149 4.48 -12.07 20.65
C ASN A 149 5.36 -11.03 19.93
N GLY A 150 4.94 -10.54 18.76
CA GLY A 150 5.69 -9.57 17.95
C GLY A 150 6.90 -10.17 17.22
N LYS A 151 7.11 -11.48 17.30
CA LYS A 151 8.22 -12.16 16.62
C LYS A 151 7.82 -12.63 15.22
N PRO A 152 8.73 -12.62 14.25
CA PRO A 152 8.47 -13.20 12.95
C PRO A 152 8.23 -14.72 13.07
N VAL A 153 7.26 -15.21 12.31
CA VAL A 153 6.91 -16.63 12.23
C VAL A 153 7.29 -17.13 10.85
N GLU A 154 8.22 -18.09 10.81
CA GLU A 154 8.62 -18.71 9.57
C GLU A 154 7.49 -19.58 9.02
N PRO A 155 7.13 -19.46 7.73
CA PRO A 155 6.21 -20.39 7.10
C PRO A 155 6.84 -21.79 7.03
N PRO A 156 6.03 -22.87 7.04
CA PRO A 156 6.56 -24.20 6.77
C PRO A 156 7.15 -24.22 5.35
N PHE A 157 8.47 -24.42 5.23
CA PHE A 157 9.12 -24.69 3.95
C PHE A 157 9.30 -26.19 3.75
N ILE A 158 9.07 -26.67 2.54
CA ILE A 158 9.56 -27.98 2.14
C ILE A 158 11.08 -27.93 2.22
N MET A 159 11.66 -28.84 2.99
CA MET A 159 13.10 -29.01 3.15
C MET A 159 13.43 -30.49 3.05
N SER A 160 14.66 -30.84 2.73
CA SER A 160 15.09 -32.24 2.79
C SER A 160 16.57 -32.37 3.12
N THR A 161 16.95 -33.55 3.57
CA THR A 161 18.33 -33.96 3.76
C THR A 161 18.44 -35.45 3.50
N PHE A 162 19.65 -35.94 3.24
CA PHE A 162 19.89 -37.36 2.98
C PHE A 162 21.32 -37.76 3.32
N ASP A 163 21.53 -39.03 3.66
CA ASP A 163 22.87 -39.61 3.81
C ASP A 163 22.86 -41.12 3.57
N GLU A 164 24.06 -41.69 3.47
CA GLU A 164 24.29 -43.12 3.32
C GLU A 164 24.69 -43.75 4.65
N PHE A 165 24.12 -44.93 4.94
CA PHE A 165 24.39 -45.67 6.17
C PHE A 165 24.51 -47.16 5.90
N ASP A 166 25.30 -47.85 6.73
CA ASP A 166 25.22 -49.30 6.87
C ASP A 166 24.37 -49.61 8.10
N ILE A 167 23.09 -49.95 7.89
CA ILE A 167 22.11 -50.13 8.96
C ILE A 167 22.31 -51.52 9.59
N PRO A 168 22.61 -51.63 10.90
CA PRO A 168 22.82 -52.92 11.54
C PRO A 168 21.51 -53.69 11.79
N ALA A 169 21.60 -55.01 11.84
CA ALA A 169 20.48 -55.90 12.16
C ALA A 169 20.20 -55.98 13.67
N GLY A 170 18.98 -56.40 14.03
CA GLY A 170 18.62 -56.79 15.40
C GLY A 170 18.24 -55.66 16.35
N TYR A 171 18.03 -54.44 15.86
CA TYR A 171 17.48 -53.34 16.67
C TYR A 171 15.96 -53.49 16.78
N THR A 172 15.39 -53.00 17.88
CA THR A 172 13.95 -53.14 18.20
C THR A 172 13.29 -51.78 18.25
N TYR A 173 11.95 -51.74 18.24
CA TYR A 173 11.21 -50.50 18.36
C TYR A 173 11.59 -49.68 19.62
N ASP A 174 11.75 -50.35 20.78
CA ASP A 174 12.10 -49.71 22.05
C ASP A 174 13.59 -49.35 22.17
N SER A 175 14.44 -49.90 21.29
CA SER A 175 15.87 -49.63 21.24
C SER A 175 16.33 -49.60 19.78
N PRO A 176 15.96 -48.55 19.02
CA PRO A 176 16.26 -48.44 17.60
C PRO A 176 17.72 -48.05 17.36
N TRP A 177 18.21 -48.31 16.15
CA TRP A 177 19.50 -47.77 15.72
C TRP A 177 19.34 -46.29 15.38
N HIS A 178 20.21 -45.43 15.90
CA HIS A 178 20.10 -43.98 15.66
C HIS A 178 20.95 -43.57 14.46
N ALA A 179 20.26 -43.21 13.37
CA ALA A 179 20.85 -42.53 12.24
C ALA A 179 21.26 -41.10 12.61
N ASP A 180 22.42 -40.70 12.11
CA ASP A 180 23.02 -39.40 12.36
C ASP A 180 23.36 -38.78 11.01
N LEU A 181 22.45 -37.92 10.52
CA LEU A 181 22.55 -37.35 9.17
C LEU A 181 23.71 -36.35 9.07
N ARG A 182 24.11 -36.01 7.86
CA ARG A 182 25.14 -34.99 7.62
C ARG A 182 24.61 -33.57 7.85
N GLY A 183 25.29 -32.83 8.74
CA GLY A 183 25.13 -31.39 8.98
C GLY A 183 25.93 -30.50 8.01
N PRO A 184 26.16 -29.21 8.36
CA PRO A 184 26.79 -28.18 7.50
C PRO A 184 28.20 -28.49 7.03
N SER A 185 28.87 -29.37 7.76
CA SER A 185 30.24 -29.80 7.49
C SER A 185 30.40 -31.28 7.84
N GLU A 186 31.39 -31.94 7.23
CA GLU A 186 31.71 -33.34 7.49
C GLU A 186 32.04 -33.63 8.97
N SER A 187 32.38 -32.61 9.77
CA SER A 187 32.63 -32.74 11.20
C SER A 187 31.39 -32.53 12.09
N GLN A 188 30.27 -32.09 11.53
CA GLN A 188 29.01 -31.88 12.24
C GLN A 188 28.01 -32.96 11.83
N LYS A 189 27.60 -33.79 12.79
CA LYS A 189 26.58 -34.82 12.60
C LYS A 189 25.24 -34.34 13.18
N GLY A 190 24.17 -34.40 12.40
CA GLY A 190 22.85 -33.84 12.69
C GLY A 190 22.03 -33.55 11.42
N PHE A 191 20.91 -32.83 11.55
CA PHE A 191 20.04 -32.42 10.45
C PHE A 191 20.29 -30.96 10.14
N GLU A 192 21.09 -30.67 9.11
CA GLU A 192 21.10 -29.30 8.58
C GLU A 192 19.80 -29.06 7.81
N LEU A 193 19.00 -28.12 8.31
CA LEU A 193 17.80 -27.64 7.66
C LEU A 193 18.05 -26.23 7.14
N ASP A 194 18.58 -26.17 5.92
CA ASP A 194 18.61 -24.93 5.16
C ASP A 194 17.18 -24.54 4.81
N ARG A 195 16.80 -23.28 5.06
CA ARG A 195 15.67 -22.71 4.34
C ARG A 195 15.92 -22.90 2.85
N THR A 196 14.92 -23.39 2.14
CA THR A 196 14.98 -23.50 0.67
C THR A 196 14.84 -22.15 -0.02
N MET A 197 14.61 -21.09 0.76
CA MET A 197 14.45 -19.69 0.37
C MET A 197 15.44 -18.78 1.11
N ALA A 198 15.67 -17.61 0.55
CA ALA A 198 16.30 -16.47 1.21
C ALA A 198 15.23 -15.54 1.80
N LYS A 199 15.58 -14.73 2.80
CA LYS A 199 14.74 -13.65 3.32
C LYS A 199 15.29 -12.30 2.86
N VAL A 200 14.46 -11.47 2.24
CA VAL A 200 14.80 -10.09 1.89
C VAL A 200 13.94 -9.16 2.72
N THR A 201 14.59 -8.26 3.46
CA THR A 201 13.98 -7.30 4.37
C THR A 201 14.29 -5.88 3.90
N ILE A 202 13.25 -5.09 3.64
CA ILE A 202 13.33 -3.64 3.45
C ILE A 202 13.01 -2.98 4.79
N ASP A 203 14.05 -2.57 5.50
CA ASP A 203 13.97 -1.94 6.82
C ASP A 203 13.20 -0.62 6.75
N SER A 204 13.55 0.23 5.78
CA SER A 204 12.93 1.53 5.59
C SER A 204 13.15 2.11 4.19
N ILE A 205 12.25 3.01 3.78
CA ILE A 205 12.39 3.86 2.60
C ILE A 205 12.26 5.31 3.04
N SER A 206 13.27 6.13 2.79
CA SER A 206 13.33 7.48 3.36
C SER A 206 14.19 8.43 2.53
N SER A 207 14.22 9.71 2.91
CA SER A 207 15.22 10.68 2.45
C SER A 207 16.26 11.01 3.53
N PHE A 208 16.34 10.24 4.63
CA PHE A 208 17.38 10.48 5.62
C PHE A 208 18.77 10.19 5.03
N PRO A 209 19.80 10.98 5.37
CA PRO A 209 21.15 10.74 4.88
C PRO A 209 21.71 9.44 5.46
N ILE A 210 22.53 8.75 4.66
CA ILE A 210 23.29 7.57 5.09
C ILE A 210 24.61 8.05 5.70
N SER A 211 25.00 7.50 6.85
CA SER A 211 26.31 7.78 7.44
C SER A 211 27.43 7.35 6.47
N GLY A 212 28.27 8.30 6.06
CA GLY A 212 29.36 8.04 5.09
C GLY A 212 28.90 7.83 3.64
N GLY A 213 27.61 7.99 3.34
CA GLY A 213 27.05 7.92 2.00
C GLY A 213 26.97 9.28 1.28
N PRO A 214 26.38 9.32 0.08
CA PRO A 214 26.17 10.56 -0.67
C PRO A 214 25.29 11.57 0.07
N LEU A 215 25.49 12.86 -0.24
CA LEU A 215 24.68 13.94 0.33
C LEU A 215 23.22 13.83 -0.15
N THR A 216 22.29 14.14 0.75
CA THR A 216 20.85 14.20 0.46
C THR A 216 20.37 15.64 0.51
N ASN A 217 19.54 16.02 -0.47
CA ASN A 217 18.90 17.34 -0.51
C ASN A 217 17.44 17.24 -0.06
N ASP A 218 17.15 17.63 1.18
CA ASP A 218 15.81 17.62 1.77
C ASP A 218 14.81 18.50 1.01
N SER A 219 15.24 19.65 0.48
CA SER A 219 14.40 20.55 -0.28
C SER A 219 13.90 19.92 -1.59
N LEU A 220 14.75 19.16 -2.27
CA LEU A 220 14.37 18.46 -3.49
C LEU A 220 13.60 17.19 -3.18
N THR A 221 14.08 16.39 -2.22
CA THR A 221 13.45 15.11 -1.89
C THR A 221 12.07 15.26 -1.23
N SER A 222 11.75 16.41 -0.62
CA SER A 222 10.41 16.69 -0.07
C SER A 222 9.27 16.52 -1.10
N TYR A 223 9.55 16.71 -2.39
CA TYR A 223 8.57 16.54 -3.47
C TYR A 223 8.40 15.08 -3.94
N ILE A 224 9.23 14.15 -3.45
CA ILE A 224 9.21 12.75 -3.90
C ILE A 224 8.19 11.95 -3.09
N PHE A 225 7.23 11.36 -3.78
CA PHE A 225 6.23 10.47 -3.20
C PHE A 225 6.39 9.06 -3.77
N ILE A 226 6.32 8.04 -2.91
CA ILE A 226 6.44 6.65 -3.31
C ILE A 226 5.07 6.12 -3.70
N LEU A 227 4.90 5.77 -4.97
CA LEU A 227 3.65 5.26 -5.51
C LEU A 227 3.55 3.75 -5.39
N LYS A 228 4.67 3.03 -5.54
CA LYS A 228 4.71 1.56 -5.55
C LYS A 228 6.06 1.04 -5.10
N VAL A 229 6.07 -0.10 -4.40
CA VAL A 229 7.29 -0.82 -4.02
C VAL A 229 7.09 -2.31 -4.30
N GLY A 230 8.14 -3.00 -4.73
CA GLY A 230 8.09 -4.44 -4.94
C GLY A 230 9.45 -5.04 -5.27
N LEU A 231 9.48 -6.35 -5.58
CA LEU A 231 10.67 -7.03 -6.06
C LEU A 231 10.49 -7.44 -7.53
N ALA A 232 11.46 -7.09 -8.37
CA ALA A 232 11.54 -7.50 -9.76
C ALA A 232 12.62 -8.56 -9.96
N ASN A 233 12.50 -9.35 -11.04
CA ASN A 233 13.42 -10.45 -11.36
C ASN A 233 13.54 -11.47 -10.21
N VAL A 234 12.42 -11.84 -9.59
CA VAL A 234 12.39 -12.93 -8.61
C VAL A 234 12.20 -14.25 -9.36
N PRO A 235 13.00 -15.30 -9.12
CA PRO A 235 12.77 -16.60 -9.74
C PRO A 235 11.36 -17.13 -9.45
N THR A 236 10.79 -17.89 -10.39
CA THR A 236 9.46 -18.54 -10.25
C THR A 236 9.56 -19.98 -9.80
N GLN A 237 10.78 -20.47 -9.59
CA GLN A 237 11.06 -21.84 -9.17
C GLN A 237 12.22 -21.87 -8.18
N TYR A 238 12.25 -22.89 -7.33
CA TYR A 238 13.31 -23.14 -6.37
C TYR A 238 13.57 -24.64 -6.22
N LEU A 239 14.78 -25.01 -5.84
CA LEU A 239 15.12 -26.38 -5.47
C LEU A 239 14.87 -26.59 -3.97
N TRP A 240 14.14 -27.65 -3.66
CA TRP A 240 13.77 -28.01 -2.29
C TRP A 240 14.75 -29.01 -1.65
N SER A 241 15.68 -29.54 -2.45
CA SER A 241 16.74 -30.44 -2.00
C SER A 241 18.06 -29.68 -1.75
N PRO A 242 18.93 -30.19 -0.87
CA PRO A 242 20.22 -29.57 -0.65
C PRO A 242 21.11 -29.56 -1.90
N ASN A 243 21.90 -28.49 -2.07
CA ASN A 243 22.87 -28.34 -3.16
C ASN A 243 24.15 -29.19 -2.90
N ARG A 244 24.00 -30.51 -2.64
CA ARG A 244 25.11 -31.46 -2.41
C ARG A 244 24.93 -32.76 -3.19
N LEU A 245 26.05 -33.43 -3.51
CA LEU A 245 26.01 -34.71 -4.22
C LEU A 245 25.41 -35.83 -3.36
N GLN A 246 24.66 -36.73 -4.00
CA GLN A 246 23.98 -37.88 -3.38
C GLN A 246 24.85 -39.11 -3.15
N THR A 247 26.08 -39.13 -3.66
CA THR A 247 26.95 -40.32 -3.68
C THR A 247 28.28 -40.02 -2.98
N THR A 248 28.50 -40.68 -1.83
CA THR A 248 29.77 -40.88 -1.08
C THR A 248 30.75 -39.69 -0.88
N PRO A 249 31.45 -39.61 0.28
CA PRO A 249 32.21 -38.43 0.66
C PRO A 249 33.41 -38.21 -0.27
N PRO A 250 33.60 -37.03 -0.87
CA PRO A 250 34.93 -36.57 -1.16
C PRO A 250 35.32 -35.61 -0.04
N THR A 251 36.17 -36.09 0.87
CA THR A 251 37.13 -35.19 1.49
C THR A 251 37.83 -34.39 0.38
N PRO A 252 37.80 -33.04 0.37
CA PRO A 252 37.24 -32.14 1.38
C PRO A 252 36.13 -31.18 0.86
N ASN A 253 35.24 -31.58 -0.06
CA ASN A 253 34.06 -30.77 -0.39
C ASN A 253 32.93 -31.58 -1.08
N PRO A 254 31.82 -31.88 -0.39
CA PRO A 254 30.65 -32.58 -0.94
C PRO A 254 29.72 -31.70 -1.80
N TYR A 255 29.99 -30.38 -1.86
CA TYR A 255 29.31 -29.46 -2.76
C TYR A 255 29.75 -29.74 -4.20
N THR A 256 28.80 -29.98 -5.11
CA THR A 256 29.10 -29.80 -6.53
C THR A 256 29.65 -28.39 -6.76
N VAL A 257 30.66 -28.30 -7.62
CA VAL A 257 30.80 -27.31 -8.71
C VAL A 257 29.65 -26.28 -8.70
N PRO A 258 29.94 -24.96 -8.69
CA PRO A 258 29.01 -23.89 -8.32
C PRO A 258 27.58 -24.14 -8.81
N VAL A 259 26.61 -23.95 -7.90
CA VAL A 259 25.17 -24.06 -8.16
C VAL A 259 24.87 -23.45 -9.53
N PRO A 260 24.21 -24.19 -10.45
CA PRO A 260 24.02 -23.71 -11.80
C PRO A 260 23.20 -22.42 -11.79
N PRO A 261 23.48 -21.49 -12.71
CA PRO A 261 22.69 -20.28 -12.86
C PRO A 261 21.21 -20.59 -13.10
N TYR A 262 20.34 -19.75 -12.56
CA TYR A 262 18.91 -19.84 -12.81
C TYR A 262 18.62 -19.54 -14.29
N THR A 263 17.87 -20.43 -14.94
CA THR A 263 17.51 -20.34 -16.37
C THR A 263 16.00 -20.28 -16.63
N GLY A 264 15.19 -20.29 -15.57
CA GLY A 264 13.74 -20.26 -15.65
C GLY A 264 13.17 -18.85 -15.85
N SER A 265 11.85 -18.71 -15.66
CA SER A 265 11.15 -17.43 -15.78
C SER A 265 11.19 -16.62 -14.48
N TYR A 266 11.07 -15.30 -14.59
CA TYR A 266 11.00 -14.40 -13.45
C TYR A 266 9.58 -13.88 -13.21
N GLN A 267 9.31 -13.42 -12.01
CA GLN A 267 8.10 -12.69 -11.64
C GLN A 267 8.40 -11.35 -10.98
N TYR A 268 7.35 -10.55 -10.88
CA TYR A 268 7.29 -9.34 -10.08
C TYR A 268 6.44 -9.60 -8.83
N ILE A 269 6.98 -9.26 -7.66
CA ILE A 269 6.24 -9.26 -6.40
C ILE A 269 5.85 -7.82 -6.10
N ASP A 270 4.55 -7.54 -6.11
CA ASP A 270 4.02 -6.29 -5.58
C ASP A 270 3.89 -6.38 -4.06
N PHE A 271 4.26 -5.32 -3.34
CA PHE A 271 4.08 -5.31 -1.90
C PHE A 271 2.65 -4.99 -1.49
N GLU A 272 1.93 -4.19 -2.31
CA GLU A 272 0.53 -3.82 -2.09
C GLU A 272 0.29 -3.20 -0.69
N LEU A 273 1.20 -2.32 -0.25
CA LEU A 273 1.16 -1.65 1.06
C LEU A 273 0.88 -0.15 0.96
N GLU A 274 0.43 0.33 -0.21
CA GLU A 274 -0.05 1.69 -0.38
C GLU A 274 -1.26 1.98 0.53
N ASP A 275 -1.39 3.23 1.00
CA ASP A 275 -2.59 3.63 1.75
C ASP A 275 -3.80 3.62 0.81
N THR A 276 -4.83 2.85 1.18
CA THR A 276 -6.03 2.65 0.33
C THR A 276 -6.84 3.93 0.05
N THR A 277 -6.73 4.95 0.89
CA THR A 277 -7.40 6.25 0.71
C THR A 277 -6.56 7.19 -0.14
N LEU A 278 -5.24 7.21 0.06
CA LEU A 278 -4.32 8.09 -0.67
C LEU A 278 -3.94 7.55 -2.05
N GLY A 279 -3.90 6.22 -2.21
CA GLY A 279 -3.45 5.52 -3.42
C GLY A 279 -1.93 5.45 -3.60
N TYR A 280 -1.16 5.82 -2.58
CA TYR A 280 0.31 5.80 -2.54
C TYR A 280 0.80 5.54 -1.11
N TYR A 281 2.10 5.32 -0.90
CA TYR A 281 2.66 5.07 0.44
C TYR A 281 2.60 6.33 1.29
N ASP A 282 1.94 6.25 2.45
CA ASP A 282 1.91 7.34 3.41
C ASP A 282 3.30 7.56 4.02
N ARG A 283 3.61 8.81 4.37
CA ARG A 283 4.94 9.20 4.86
C ARG A 283 4.85 10.18 6.01
N ASN A 284 5.78 10.04 6.94
CA ASN A 284 6.05 11.07 7.93
C ASN A 284 6.94 12.14 7.29
N TRP A 285 6.45 13.38 7.23
CA TRP A 285 7.20 14.54 6.77
C TRP A 285 6.92 15.72 7.67
N ASN A 286 7.95 16.20 8.40
CA ASN A 286 7.82 17.29 9.36
C ASN A 286 8.06 18.67 8.73
N GLY A 287 7.98 18.75 7.40
CA GLY A 287 8.07 20.01 6.67
C GLY A 287 6.74 20.76 6.67
N SER A 288 6.74 21.93 6.04
CA SER A 288 5.51 22.72 5.86
C SER A 288 5.53 23.51 4.57
N ILE A 289 4.35 23.78 4.02
CA ILE A 289 4.17 24.64 2.86
C ILE A 289 3.34 25.86 3.28
N GLN A 290 3.86 27.02 2.92
CA GLN A 290 3.21 28.29 3.06
C GLN A 290 3.15 28.97 1.69
N MET A 291 2.03 29.59 1.33
CA MET A 291 1.91 30.39 0.11
C MET A 291 1.90 31.86 0.48
N LYS A 292 2.89 32.61 0.00
CA LYS A 292 2.95 34.07 0.13
C LYS A 292 2.24 34.69 -1.07
N ILE A 293 1.31 35.58 -0.78
CA ILE A 293 0.38 36.15 -1.75
C ILE A 293 0.64 37.65 -1.82
N ASP A 294 0.80 38.18 -3.03
CA ASP A 294 0.81 39.62 -3.33
C ASP A 294 -0.13 39.84 -4.51
N ALA A 295 -1.30 40.43 -4.24
CA ALA A 295 -2.40 40.46 -5.19
C ALA A 295 -3.27 41.71 -4.99
N GLN A 296 -3.93 42.10 -6.08
CA GLN A 296 -5.21 42.81 -5.97
C GLN A 296 -6.29 41.75 -5.69
N ALA A 297 -7.20 42.01 -4.76
CA ALA A 297 -8.22 41.05 -4.40
C ALA A 297 -9.57 41.71 -4.09
N TYR A 298 -10.62 40.90 -4.15
CA TYR A 298 -11.91 41.20 -3.56
C TYR A 298 -12.10 40.41 -2.27
N GLU A 299 -12.40 41.09 -1.17
CA GLU A 299 -13.00 40.44 -0.01
C GLU A 299 -14.50 40.32 -0.24
N VAL A 300 -15.04 39.10 -0.16
CA VAL A 300 -16.41 38.80 -0.54
C VAL A 300 -17.20 38.20 0.62
N GLN A 301 -18.41 38.70 0.80
CA GLN A 301 -19.37 38.18 1.74
C GLN A 301 -20.71 37.87 1.06
N GLU A 302 -21.15 36.63 1.24
CA GLU A 302 -22.41 36.10 0.73
C GLU A 302 -23.40 35.95 1.88
N LEU A 303 -24.64 36.41 1.70
CA LEU A 303 -25.68 36.25 2.71
C LEU A 303 -26.14 34.77 2.77
N LYS A 304 -26.29 34.21 3.98
CA LYS A 304 -26.81 32.85 4.18
C LYS A 304 -28.22 32.68 3.62
N ASN A 305 -29.08 33.68 3.84
CA ASN A 305 -30.45 33.73 3.37
C ASN A 305 -30.59 34.82 2.30
N SER A 306 -30.01 34.59 1.13
CA SER A 306 -30.00 35.59 0.05
C SER A 306 -31.28 35.58 -0.79
N ARG A 307 -32.10 34.52 -0.74
CA ARG A 307 -33.35 34.47 -1.52
C ARG A 307 -34.46 35.28 -0.85
N ILE A 308 -34.90 36.33 -1.53
CA ILE A 308 -36.01 37.16 -1.08
C ILE A 308 -37.26 36.72 -1.84
N TRP A 309 -38.27 36.28 -1.12
CA TRP A 309 -39.52 35.75 -1.67
C TRP A 309 -40.61 36.81 -1.64
N TYR A 310 -41.45 36.82 -2.68
CA TYR A 310 -42.66 37.64 -2.70
C TYR A 310 -43.76 36.97 -1.89
N THR A 311 -44.37 37.71 -0.97
CA THR A 311 -45.45 37.18 -0.10
C THR A 311 -46.83 37.28 -0.74
N GLY A 312 -46.93 37.82 -1.95
CA GLY A 312 -48.20 38.05 -2.64
C GLY A 312 -48.84 39.41 -2.35
N LEU A 313 -48.33 40.16 -1.37
CA LEU A 313 -48.84 41.48 -1.00
C LEU A 313 -48.20 42.58 -1.87
N GLY A 314 -48.96 43.20 -2.76
CA GLY A 314 -48.47 44.21 -3.72
C GLY A 314 -48.09 45.57 -3.12
N SER A 315 -48.41 45.81 -1.84
CA SER A 315 -48.06 47.04 -1.13
C SER A 315 -48.06 46.86 0.40
N GLY A 316 -47.30 47.71 1.10
CA GLY A 316 -47.23 47.73 2.56
C GLY A 316 -46.07 46.92 3.17
N ALA A 317 -45.89 47.05 4.49
CA ALA A 317 -44.91 46.25 5.22
C ALA A 317 -45.25 44.75 5.10
N GLY A 318 -44.24 43.91 4.83
CA GLY A 318 -44.44 42.45 4.70
C GLY A 318 -44.66 41.92 3.28
N SER A 319 -44.49 42.74 2.23
CA SER A 319 -44.51 42.29 0.82
C SER A 319 -43.43 41.27 0.45
N TYR A 320 -42.38 41.15 1.26
CA TYR A 320 -41.21 40.32 1.00
C TYR A 320 -40.73 39.63 2.27
N THR A 321 -40.07 38.49 2.12
CA THR A 321 -39.65 37.62 3.23
C THR A 321 -38.45 36.75 2.84
N LEU A 322 -37.77 36.17 3.82
CA LEU A 322 -36.75 35.14 3.61
C LEU A 322 -37.33 33.71 3.69
N ASP A 323 -38.55 33.57 4.19
CA ASP A 323 -39.26 32.29 4.27
C ASP A 323 -40.15 32.08 3.03
N LYS A 324 -39.80 31.08 2.23
CA LYS A 324 -40.53 30.74 1.00
C LYS A 324 -41.99 30.35 1.23
N PHE A 325 -42.34 29.86 2.42
CA PHE A 325 -43.69 29.34 2.72
C PHE A 325 -44.68 30.42 3.20
N ASN A 326 -44.22 31.66 3.40
CA ASN A 326 -45.12 32.75 3.77
C ASN A 326 -46.12 33.12 2.67
N LEU A 327 -45.80 32.85 1.39
CA LEU A 327 -46.80 32.99 0.32
C LEU A 327 -47.96 32.02 0.55
N ASP A 328 -47.66 30.77 0.86
CA ASP A 328 -48.66 29.72 1.08
C ASP A 328 -49.58 30.09 2.24
N ALA A 329 -49.00 30.56 3.36
CA ALA A 329 -49.75 31.03 4.51
C ALA A 329 -50.67 32.22 4.15
N ASN A 330 -50.16 33.18 3.37
CA ASN A 330 -50.95 34.34 2.91
C ASN A 330 -52.08 33.94 1.97
N ILE A 331 -51.85 33.00 1.05
CA ILE A 331 -52.90 32.47 0.17
C ILE A 331 -53.97 31.76 0.99
N ALA A 332 -53.58 30.97 2.00
CA ALA A 332 -54.51 30.29 2.88
C ALA A 332 -55.36 31.24 3.73
N SER A 333 -54.76 32.30 4.30
CA SER A 333 -55.47 33.22 5.21
C SER A 333 -56.15 34.40 4.50
N ASN A 334 -55.69 34.76 3.30
CA ASN A 334 -56.04 36.03 2.66
C ASN A 334 -56.16 35.93 1.12
N TYR A 335 -56.64 34.79 0.62
CA TYR A 335 -56.71 34.43 -0.80
C TYR A 335 -57.12 35.58 -1.74
N ASN A 336 -58.22 36.28 -1.43
CA ASN A 336 -58.79 37.32 -2.30
C ASN A 336 -57.96 38.62 -2.39
N ASN A 337 -56.97 38.80 -1.51
CA ASN A 337 -56.13 40.00 -1.48
C ASN A 337 -54.67 39.69 -1.88
N VAL A 338 -54.36 38.44 -2.23
CA VAL A 338 -53.08 38.07 -2.83
C VAL A 338 -53.05 38.48 -4.30
N SER A 339 -51.90 38.97 -4.77
CA SER A 339 -51.70 39.34 -6.16
C SER A 339 -52.07 38.18 -7.10
N LYS A 340 -52.84 38.48 -8.16
CA LYS A 340 -53.20 37.49 -9.17
C LYS A 340 -51.98 36.80 -9.81
N TRP A 341 -50.84 37.48 -9.84
CA TRP A 341 -49.58 36.96 -10.39
C TRP A 341 -48.99 35.83 -9.54
N CYS A 342 -49.48 35.58 -8.33
CA CYS A 342 -49.11 34.38 -7.57
C CYS A 342 -49.80 33.10 -8.06
N PHE A 343 -50.69 33.18 -9.06
CA PHE A 343 -51.41 32.04 -9.61
C PHE A 343 -51.01 31.84 -11.07
N LEU A 344 -50.61 30.61 -11.42
CA LEU A 344 -50.11 30.29 -12.76
C LEU A 344 -51.14 30.59 -13.85
N SER A 345 -52.43 30.36 -13.55
CA SER A 345 -53.56 30.64 -14.45
C SER A 345 -53.71 32.11 -14.86
N SER A 346 -53.04 33.03 -14.16
CA SER A 346 -53.08 34.46 -14.48
C SER A 346 -52.06 34.86 -15.54
N TYR A 347 -51.08 33.99 -15.84
CA TYR A 347 -50.03 34.26 -16.82
C TYR A 347 -50.48 33.91 -18.24
N PRO A 348 -50.10 34.73 -19.24
CA PRO A 348 -50.31 34.38 -20.63
C PRO A 348 -49.44 33.17 -20.98
N ASP A 349 -49.98 32.26 -21.78
CA ASP A 349 -49.24 31.20 -22.46
C ASP A 349 -48.77 31.77 -23.80
N THR A 350 -47.51 32.19 -23.87
CA THR A 350 -46.94 32.89 -25.02
C THR A 350 -46.34 31.94 -26.06
N ASN A 351 -46.10 30.68 -25.68
CA ASN A 351 -45.53 29.65 -26.54
C ASN A 351 -46.56 28.58 -26.98
N ASN A 352 -47.80 28.68 -26.50
CA ASN A 352 -48.94 27.78 -26.73
C ASN A 352 -48.72 26.33 -26.25
N ASP A 353 -47.92 26.12 -25.21
CA ASP A 353 -47.67 24.78 -24.63
C ASP A 353 -48.73 24.35 -23.59
N GLY A 354 -49.69 25.22 -23.28
CA GLY A 354 -50.75 24.99 -22.30
C GLY A 354 -50.38 25.37 -20.86
N ILE A 355 -49.19 25.93 -20.63
CA ILE A 355 -48.68 26.39 -19.34
C ILE A 355 -48.52 27.91 -19.40
N GLY A 356 -48.99 28.63 -18.38
CA GLY A 356 -48.75 30.07 -18.31
C GLY A 356 -47.24 30.36 -18.20
N ASP A 357 -46.76 31.45 -18.77
CA ASP A 357 -45.36 31.87 -18.74
C ASP A 357 -45.14 32.98 -17.69
N PRO A 358 -44.63 32.67 -16.48
CA PRO A 358 -44.30 33.69 -15.51
C PRO A 358 -43.21 34.64 -15.99
N TYR A 359 -43.41 35.93 -15.76
CA TYR A 359 -42.44 36.99 -16.01
C TYR A 359 -42.20 37.83 -14.74
N PRO A 360 -41.07 38.58 -14.68
CA PRO A 360 -40.74 39.41 -13.53
C PRO A 360 -41.86 40.36 -13.14
N ILE A 361 -42.36 40.25 -11.90
CA ILE A 361 -43.36 41.17 -11.37
C ILE A 361 -42.75 42.52 -11.01
N ASP A 362 -43.56 43.57 -11.07
CA ASP A 362 -43.12 44.91 -10.66
C ASP A 362 -42.79 44.96 -9.16
N LEU A 363 -41.56 45.36 -8.85
CA LEU A 363 -41.09 45.51 -7.49
C LEU A 363 -41.71 46.75 -6.84
N ASN A 364 -42.27 46.57 -5.64
CA ASN A 364 -42.53 47.69 -4.75
C ASN A 364 -41.19 48.17 -4.17
N ALA A 365 -40.54 49.03 -4.94
CA ALA A 365 -39.14 49.37 -4.72
C ALA A 365 -38.86 50.02 -3.37
N GLY A 366 -39.83 50.67 -2.71
CA GLY A 366 -39.61 51.22 -1.37
C GLY A 366 -39.33 50.11 -0.34
N ASN A 367 -40.23 49.12 -0.27
CA ASN A 367 -40.16 48.07 0.74
C ASN A 367 -39.16 46.97 0.39
N PHE A 368 -39.04 46.64 -0.90
CA PHE A 368 -38.02 45.70 -1.38
C PHE A 368 -36.61 46.26 -1.16
N LEU A 369 -36.40 47.54 -1.50
CA LEU A 369 -35.11 48.18 -1.27
C LEU A 369 -34.79 48.28 0.21
N ALA A 370 -35.76 48.66 1.06
CA ALA A 370 -35.56 48.70 2.50
C ALA A 370 -35.16 47.32 3.07
N MET A 371 -35.78 46.24 2.59
CA MET A 371 -35.42 44.88 2.98
C MET A 371 -33.98 44.53 2.53
N VAL A 372 -33.64 44.77 1.26
CA VAL A 372 -32.28 44.52 0.75
C VAL A 372 -31.25 45.36 1.51
N GLN A 373 -31.50 46.65 1.71
CA GLN A 373 -30.64 47.52 2.53
C GLN A 373 -30.46 46.96 3.94
N SER A 374 -31.54 46.54 4.62
CA SER A 374 -31.44 45.97 5.97
C SER A 374 -30.59 44.70 6.03
N MET A 375 -30.69 43.82 5.02
CA MET A 375 -29.91 42.58 4.96
C MET A 375 -28.42 42.84 4.75
N TYR A 376 -28.09 43.84 3.93
CA TYR A 376 -26.70 44.15 3.57
C TYR A 376 -26.01 45.14 4.51
N THR A 377 -26.78 45.94 5.26
CA THR A 377 -26.26 46.86 6.28
C THR A 377 -26.21 46.24 7.66
N ASN A 378 -26.74 45.03 7.86
CA ASN A 378 -26.62 44.32 9.13
C ASN A 378 -25.13 44.03 9.43
N PRO A 379 -24.59 44.53 10.55
CA PRO A 379 -23.22 44.25 10.93
C PRO A 379 -23.00 42.83 11.47
N ASP A 380 -24.07 42.03 11.69
CA ASP A 380 -23.95 40.67 12.23
C ASP A 380 -23.19 39.73 11.27
N PRO A 381 -21.98 39.27 11.63
CA PRO A 381 -21.22 38.34 10.80
C PRO A 381 -21.92 36.98 10.63
N ASN A 382 -22.84 36.61 11.53
CA ASN A 382 -23.57 35.35 11.46
C ASN A 382 -24.59 35.30 10.32
N ASP A 383 -24.94 36.43 9.72
CA ASP A 383 -25.84 36.47 8.57
C ASP A 383 -25.13 36.15 7.24
N TYR A 384 -23.80 36.07 7.26
CA TYR A 384 -22.97 35.79 6.09
C TYR A 384 -22.32 34.39 6.16
N LEU A 385 -22.10 33.79 5.00
CA LEU A 385 -21.19 32.66 4.84
C LEU A 385 -19.75 33.09 5.18
N PRO A 386 -18.84 32.14 5.45
CA PRO A 386 -17.42 32.46 5.66
C PRO A 386 -16.90 33.38 4.55
N THR A 387 -16.23 34.46 4.97
CA THR A 387 -15.63 35.42 4.04
C THR A 387 -14.57 34.70 3.22
N TRP A 388 -14.61 34.91 1.91
CA TRP A 388 -13.66 34.35 0.95
C TRP A 388 -13.07 35.47 0.10
N TYR A 389 -11.98 35.17 -0.60
CA TYR A 389 -11.22 36.15 -1.34
C TYR A 389 -11.03 35.74 -2.79
N GLU A 390 -11.37 36.64 -3.71
CA GLU A 390 -11.09 36.47 -5.14
C GLU A 390 -9.81 37.21 -5.49
N LEU A 391 -8.80 36.51 -5.99
CA LEU A 391 -7.56 37.14 -6.45
C LEU A 391 -7.73 37.61 -7.89
N ILE A 392 -7.33 38.86 -8.16
CA ILE A 392 -7.45 39.50 -9.47
C ILE A 392 -6.12 39.36 -10.20
N GLU A 393 -6.15 38.80 -11.41
CA GLU A 393 -4.96 38.67 -12.26
C GLU A 393 -4.50 40.05 -12.80
N PRO A 394 -3.19 40.34 -12.86
CA PRO A 394 -2.09 39.46 -12.45
C PRO A 394 -1.83 39.50 -10.93
N TYR A 395 -1.65 38.34 -10.31
CA TYR A 395 -1.16 38.23 -8.92
C TYR A 395 0.11 37.39 -8.83
N THR A 396 0.79 37.50 -7.69
CA THR A 396 1.97 36.68 -7.37
C THR A 396 1.65 35.74 -6.22
N ILE A 397 1.77 34.44 -6.46
CA ILE A 397 1.80 33.41 -5.42
C ILE A 397 3.21 32.82 -5.39
N VAL A 398 3.91 33.01 -4.28
CA VAL A 398 5.23 32.42 -4.05
C VAL A 398 5.12 31.33 -3.00
N PRO A 399 5.26 30.04 -3.39
CA PRO A 399 5.35 28.98 -2.42
C PRO A 399 6.66 29.06 -1.63
N LYS A 400 6.55 28.98 -0.31
CA LYS A 400 7.65 28.86 0.64
C LYS A 400 7.52 27.53 1.37
N MET A 401 8.46 26.63 1.10
CA MET A 401 8.53 25.34 1.75
C MET A 401 9.60 25.35 2.83
N THR A 402 9.24 24.92 4.03
CA THR A 402 10.23 24.46 5.02
C THR A 402 10.49 22.99 4.73
N ALA A 403 11.66 22.71 4.15
CA ALA A 403 12.07 21.36 3.81
C ALA A 403 12.27 20.50 5.06
N ALA A 404 12.08 19.20 4.91
CA ALA A 404 12.40 18.21 5.94
C ALA A 404 12.62 16.84 5.30
N TYR A 405 13.40 16.00 5.98
CA TYR A 405 13.48 14.59 5.64
C TYR A 405 12.14 13.89 5.90
N TRP A 406 11.91 12.79 5.18
CA TRP A 406 10.72 11.97 5.31
C TRP A 406 11.07 10.49 5.34
N SER A 407 10.17 9.69 5.90
CA SER A 407 10.19 8.22 5.81
C SER A 407 8.80 7.71 5.55
N ILE A 408 8.65 6.69 4.70
CA ILE A 408 7.36 5.98 4.61
C ILE A 408 7.00 5.39 5.98
N LYS A 409 5.71 5.20 6.25
CA LYS A 409 5.25 4.67 7.54
C LYS A 409 5.50 3.17 7.66
N GLU A 410 5.43 2.45 6.55
CA GLU A 410 5.68 1.02 6.45
C GLU A 410 7.17 0.73 6.64
N LYS A 411 7.49 -0.18 7.56
CA LYS A 411 8.88 -0.56 7.89
C LYS A 411 8.99 -2.07 8.04
N ASN A 412 10.22 -2.58 8.00
CA ASN A 412 10.53 -4.00 8.17
C ASN A 412 9.68 -4.90 7.26
N ILE A 413 9.59 -4.52 5.99
CA ILE A 413 8.84 -5.25 4.97
C ILE A 413 9.71 -6.42 4.51
N SER A 414 9.33 -7.65 4.87
CA SER A 414 10.13 -8.83 4.58
C SER A 414 9.38 -9.88 3.76
N TYR A 415 10.10 -10.48 2.81
CA TYR A 415 9.60 -11.56 1.95
C TYR A 415 10.62 -12.69 1.87
N TYR A 416 10.14 -13.93 1.85
CA TYR A 416 10.95 -15.07 1.46
C TYR A 416 10.93 -15.23 -0.06
N ILE A 417 12.10 -15.38 -0.67
CA ILE A 417 12.25 -15.52 -2.11
C ILE A 417 13.19 -16.68 -2.47
N PRO A 418 13.04 -17.30 -3.65
CA PRO A 418 13.95 -18.32 -4.13
C PRO A 418 15.42 -17.90 -4.20
N GLU A 419 16.31 -18.89 -4.12
CA GLU A 419 17.71 -18.75 -4.52
C GLU A 419 17.80 -18.24 -5.97
N HIS A 420 18.66 -17.25 -6.19
CA HIS A 420 18.90 -16.68 -7.50
C HIS A 420 20.41 -16.62 -7.77
N ILE A 421 20.90 -17.65 -8.46
CA ILE A 421 22.30 -17.71 -8.91
C ILE A 421 22.40 -17.15 -10.33
N LEU A 422 23.29 -16.19 -10.52
CA LEU A 422 23.54 -15.54 -11.79
C LEU A 422 24.70 -16.20 -12.53
N THR A 423 24.64 -16.19 -13.87
CA THR A 423 25.76 -16.63 -14.72
C THR A 423 27.03 -15.82 -14.46
N ASN A 424 26.87 -14.52 -14.21
CA ASN A 424 27.93 -13.68 -13.70
C ASN A 424 27.44 -12.95 -12.45
N LYS A 425 27.95 -13.35 -11.28
CA LYS A 425 27.57 -12.78 -9.98
C LYS A 425 27.89 -11.30 -9.81
N THR A 426 28.76 -10.73 -10.66
CA THR A 426 29.10 -9.29 -10.61
C THR A 426 28.24 -8.44 -11.56
N ASP A 427 27.38 -9.05 -12.38
CA ASP A 427 26.52 -8.34 -13.33
C ASP A 427 25.10 -8.14 -12.76
N PRO A 428 24.66 -6.89 -12.54
CA PRO A 428 23.32 -6.60 -12.03
C PRO A 428 22.19 -6.81 -13.05
N ALA A 429 22.50 -7.09 -14.33
CA ALA A 429 21.53 -7.09 -15.42
C ALA A 429 20.34 -8.04 -15.21
N GLN A 430 20.57 -9.19 -14.58
CA GLN A 430 19.54 -10.19 -14.28
C GLN A 430 19.28 -10.37 -12.79
N ALA A 431 20.04 -9.71 -11.91
CA ALA A 431 19.86 -9.78 -10.47
C ALA A 431 18.42 -9.46 -10.04
N THR A 432 17.98 -10.06 -8.93
CA THR A 432 16.77 -9.60 -8.23
C THR A 432 16.95 -8.15 -7.82
N ARG A 433 15.89 -7.35 -7.97
CA ARG A 433 15.94 -5.90 -7.74
C ARG A 433 14.79 -5.45 -6.87
N LEU A 434 15.04 -4.50 -5.98
CA LEU A 434 13.99 -3.69 -5.40
C LEU A 434 13.48 -2.71 -6.46
N HIS A 435 12.18 -2.76 -6.72
CA HIS A 435 11.47 -1.83 -7.57
C HIS A 435 10.83 -0.74 -6.70
N VAL A 436 11.06 0.52 -7.06
CA VAL A 436 10.43 1.69 -6.44
C VAL A 436 9.87 2.56 -7.55
N LYS A 437 8.55 2.74 -7.59
CA LYS A 437 7.89 3.73 -8.44
C LYS A 437 7.64 4.98 -7.62
N ALA A 438 8.11 6.12 -8.10
CA ALA A 438 7.96 7.39 -7.41
C ALA A 438 7.44 8.49 -8.33
N ALA A 439 6.75 9.46 -7.75
CA ALA A 439 6.29 10.67 -8.41
C ALA A 439 6.97 11.90 -7.83
N LYS A 440 7.25 12.88 -8.67
CA LYS A 440 7.55 14.24 -8.23
C LYS A 440 6.24 15.02 -8.17
N ALA A 441 5.84 15.42 -6.97
CA ALA A 441 4.66 16.23 -6.75
C ALA A 441 4.96 17.71 -7.04
N PHE A 442 3.92 18.54 -7.00
CA PHE A 442 4.03 19.99 -7.17
C PHE A 442 3.36 20.71 -6.01
N ILE A 443 3.86 21.91 -5.71
CA ILE A 443 3.17 22.82 -4.80
C ILE A 443 2.18 23.64 -5.63
N PRO A 444 0.92 23.79 -5.19
CA PRO A 444 -0.05 24.63 -5.88
C PRO A 444 0.46 26.07 -6.05
N ASP A 445 0.16 26.63 -7.21
CA ASP A 445 0.34 28.04 -7.56
C ASP A 445 -1.00 28.78 -7.70
N THR A 446 -2.10 28.11 -7.35
CA THR A 446 -3.46 28.65 -7.33
C THR A 446 -4.09 28.44 -5.96
N ILE A 447 -5.10 29.24 -5.64
CA ILE A 447 -5.85 29.18 -4.39
C ILE A 447 -7.32 28.93 -4.71
N SER A 448 -7.89 27.86 -4.17
CA SER A 448 -9.33 27.59 -4.29
C SER A 448 -10.15 28.58 -3.43
N LYS A 449 -11.45 28.69 -3.71
CA LYS A 449 -12.36 29.51 -2.90
C LYS A 449 -12.33 29.10 -1.42
N GLU A 450 -12.34 27.81 -1.13
CA GLU A 450 -12.31 27.27 0.23
C GLU A 450 -10.99 27.60 0.92
N GLN A 451 -9.85 27.41 0.22
CA GLN A 451 -8.53 27.75 0.73
C GLN A 451 -8.40 29.25 1.02
N SER A 452 -9.02 30.10 0.21
CA SER A 452 -8.96 31.55 0.38
C SER A 452 -9.50 32.00 1.74
N THR A 453 -10.48 31.29 2.31
CA THR A 453 -11.07 31.61 3.63
C THR A 453 -10.09 31.50 4.79
N HIS A 454 -8.93 30.85 4.57
CA HIS A 454 -7.88 30.64 5.56
C HIS A 454 -6.65 31.53 5.35
N ILE A 455 -6.71 32.50 4.44
CA ILE A 455 -5.61 33.45 4.23
C ILE A 455 -5.53 34.40 5.43
N THR A 456 -4.34 34.52 6.01
CA THR A 456 -4.02 35.58 6.97
C THR A 456 -3.41 36.76 6.23
N TRP A 457 -4.07 37.92 6.28
CA TRP A 457 -3.61 39.14 5.62
C TRP A 457 -2.71 39.99 6.53
N GLU A 458 -1.59 40.49 6.01
CA GLU A 458 -0.55 41.21 6.77
C GLU A 458 -0.88 42.70 6.98
N ASN A 459 -1.43 43.38 5.96
CA ASN A 459 -1.85 44.78 6.00
C ASN A 459 -3.02 45.02 5.02
N ALA A 460 -4.18 44.43 5.30
CA ALA A 460 -5.32 44.56 4.41
C ALA A 460 -5.95 45.96 4.52
N THR A 461 -5.76 46.78 3.47
CA THR A 461 -6.55 48.00 3.30
C THR A 461 -7.65 47.70 2.30
N TRP A 462 -8.85 47.50 2.82
CA TRP A 462 -10.03 47.28 2.00
C TRP A 462 -10.79 48.59 1.76
N GLY A 463 -11.25 48.79 0.54
CA GLY A 463 -12.11 49.90 0.16
C GLY A 463 -13.52 49.79 0.74
N ASN A 464 -14.44 50.58 0.18
CA ASN A 464 -15.84 50.54 0.57
C ASN A 464 -16.53 49.28 0.04
N TRP A 465 -17.53 48.80 0.77
CA TRP A 465 -18.41 47.74 0.30
C TRP A 465 -19.20 48.20 -0.92
N VAL A 466 -19.19 47.35 -1.94
CA VAL A 466 -19.97 47.45 -3.17
C VAL A 466 -20.90 46.25 -3.24
N TYR A 467 -22.12 46.47 -3.70
CA TYR A 467 -23.14 45.44 -3.86
C TYR A 467 -23.21 45.00 -5.32
N ALA A 468 -23.13 43.71 -5.56
CA ALA A 468 -23.10 43.16 -6.91
C ALA A 468 -23.60 41.72 -6.95
N LEU A 469 -23.66 41.16 -8.16
CA LEU A 469 -23.99 39.75 -8.37
C LEU A 469 -22.75 38.86 -8.40
N THR A 470 -21.62 39.41 -8.83
CA THR A 470 -20.31 38.77 -8.86
C THR A 470 -19.24 39.80 -8.47
N PRO A 471 -18.10 39.38 -7.88
CA PRO A 471 -17.04 40.32 -7.51
C PRO A 471 -16.47 41.01 -8.74
N GLY A 472 -16.22 42.32 -8.65
CA GLY A 472 -15.76 43.14 -9.78
C GLY A 472 -16.72 43.24 -10.97
N GLY A 473 -17.95 42.73 -10.84
CA GLY A 473 -18.89 42.54 -11.93
C GLY A 473 -20.04 43.54 -11.93
N THR A 474 -21.26 43.03 -12.11
CA THR A 474 -22.45 43.89 -12.24
C THR A 474 -22.84 44.51 -10.90
N GLU A 475 -22.27 45.68 -10.63
CA GLU A 475 -22.58 46.50 -9.46
C GLU A 475 -24.00 47.08 -9.53
N PHE A 476 -24.63 47.25 -8.38
CA PHE A 476 -25.91 47.94 -8.29
C PHE A 476 -25.96 48.91 -7.12
N SER A 477 -26.60 50.04 -7.37
CA SER A 477 -26.90 51.02 -6.33
C SER A 477 -28.06 50.52 -5.47
N LEU A 478 -27.99 50.77 -4.16
CA LEU A 478 -29.11 50.56 -3.24
C LEU A 478 -30.09 51.75 -3.25
N VAL A 479 -30.28 52.43 -4.38
CA VAL A 479 -31.28 53.50 -4.55
C VAL A 479 -31.78 53.60 -6.00
N GLY A 480 -32.99 54.15 -6.17
CA GLY A 480 -33.51 54.60 -7.46
C GLY A 480 -33.93 53.51 -8.45
N ASP A 481 -34.11 53.89 -9.72
CA ASP A 481 -34.59 52.99 -10.78
C ASP A 481 -33.54 51.98 -11.26
N ALA A 482 -32.24 52.29 -11.10
CA ALA A 482 -31.15 51.37 -11.42
C ALA A 482 -31.22 50.08 -10.56
N PHE A 483 -31.60 50.21 -9.28
CA PHE A 483 -31.85 49.07 -8.41
C PHE A 483 -32.97 48.17 -8.94
N LYS A 484 -34.11 48.76 -9.35
CA LYS A 484 -35.25 48.00 -9.89
C LYS A 484 -34.87 47.23 -11.15
N ILE A 485 -34.12 47.85 -12.06
CA ILE A 485 -33.67 47.22 -13.29
C ILE A 485 -32.77 46.02 -12.98
N MET A 486 -31.81 46.18 -12.05
CA MET A 486 -30.95 45.06 -11.63
C MET A 486 -31.75 43.93 -11.01
N MET A 487 -32.68 44.24 -10.10
CA MET A 487 -33.42 43.20 -9.41
C MET A 487 -34.31 42.41 -10.38
N ARG A 488 -34.74 42.97 -11.52
CA ARG A 488 -35.40 42.17 -12.56
C ARG A 488 -34.51 41.12 -13.20
N THR A 489 -33.19 41.33 -13.29
CA THR A 489 -32.27 40.37 -13.93
C THR A 489 -31.98 39.14 -13.07
N ILE A 490 -32.21 39.23 -11.76
CA ILE A 490 -32.00 38.15 -10.78
C ILE A 490 -33.29 37.58 -10.21
N TRP A 491 -34.41 37.99 -10.80
CA TRP A 491 -35.71 37.40 -10.54
C TRP A 491 -35.78 35.99 -11.14
N ASP A 492 -36.44 35.11 -10.42
CA ASP A 492 -36.77 33.77 -10.87
C ASP A 492 -38.04 33.32 -10.13
N TYR A 493 -38.56 32.13 -10.45
CA TYR A 493 -39.78 31.60 -9.83
C TYR A 493 -39.73 30.09 -9.59
N GLU A 494 -40.52 29.62 -8.61
CA GLU A 494 -40.80 28.21 -8.41
C GLU A 494 -42.31 27.96 -8.59
N LEU A 495 -42.67 26.89 -9.32
CA LEU A 495 -44.05 26.42 -9.42
C LEU A 495 -44.32 25.38 -8.33
N ASP A 496 -45.49 25.45 -7.72
CA ASP A 496 -45.95 24.45 -6.77
C ASP A 496 -47.47 24.35 -6.75
N THR A 497 -48.01 23.28 -6.16
CA THR A 497 -49.44 23.09 -5.97
C THR A 497 -49.76 23.02 -4.48
N ILE A 498 -50.54 23.98 -3.99
CA ILE A 498 -51.00 24.02 -2.60
C ILE A 498 -52.51 23.78 -2.51
N GLN A 499 -52.98 23.37 -1.33
CA GLN A 499 -54.41 23.23 -1.06
C GLN A 499 -54.98 24.54 -0.54
N VAL A 500 -55.95 25.11 -1.25
CA VAL A 500 -56.70 26.29 -0.82
C VAL A 500 -58.16 25.90 -0.72
N ASN A 501 -58.74 25.91 0.48
CA ASN A 501 -60.14 25.48 0.70
C ASN A 501 -60.45 24.11 0.08
N ASN A 502 -59.52 23.15 0.19
CA ASN A 502 -59.56 21.81 -0.41
C ASN A 502 -59.56 21.77 -1.96
N ILE A 503 -59.15 22.86 -2.61
CA ILE A 503 -58.96 22.94 -4.06
C ILE A 503 -57.46 22.98 -4.35
N PRO A 504 -56.91 22.03 -5.13
CA PRO A 504 -55.54 22.10 -5.63
C PRO A 504 -55.35 23.37 -6.47
N THR A 505 -54.46 24.24 -6.03
CA THR A 505 -54.20 25.54 -6.66
C THR A 505 -52.73 25.62 -7.04
N VAL A 506 -52.46 25.81 -8.34
CA VAL A 506 -51.09 25.98 -8.85
C VAL A 506 -50.64 27.41 -8.64
N ILE A 507 -49.58 27.58 -7.88
CA ILE A 507 -49.03 28.88 -7.47
C ILE A 507 -47.66 29.12 -8.09
N VAL A 508 -47.31 30.40 -8.19
CA VAL A 508 -46.00 30.90 -8.62
C VAL A 508 -45.33 31.59 -7.43
N ARG A 509 -44.25 31.00 -6.91
CA ARG A 509 -43.41 31.60 -5.88
C ARG A 509 -42.33 32.45 -6.54
N HIS A 510 -42.54 33.76 -6.62
CA HIS A 510 -41.51 34.68 -7.10
C HIS A 510 -40.40 34.85 -6.08
N TYR A 511 -39.16 34.83 -6.54
CA TYR A 511 -38.01 35.15 -5.71
C TYR A 511 -36.95 35.93 -6.47
N TRP A 512 -36.09 36.59 -5.69
CA TRP A 512 -34.89 37.26 -6.16
C TRP A 512 -33.69 36.61 -5.50
N ARG A 513 -32.71 36.19 -6.32
CA ARG A 513 -31.44 35.71 -5.81
C ARG A 513 -30.70 36.90 -5.22
N GLY A 514 -30.40 36.86 -3.92
CA GLY A 514 -29.62 37.93 -3.31
C GLY A 514 -28.20 37.91 -3.84
N GLY A 515 -27.64 39.10 -4.04
CA GLY A 515 -26.26 39.28 -4.46
C GLY A 515 -25.23 39.03 -3.36
N ILE A 516 -24.09 39.68 -3.54
CA ILE A 516 -22.96 39.69 -2.62
C ILE A 516 -22.67 41.14 -2.22
N ARG A 517 -21.92 41.30 -1.14
CA ARG A 517 -21.09 42.50 -0.98
C ARG A 517 -19.63 42.13 -1.15
N TYR A 518 -18.90 42.93 -1.91
CA TYR A 518 -17.45 42.80 -2.02
C TYR A 518 -16.77 44.15 -1.81
N ARG A 519 -15.49 44.12 -1.48
CA ARG A 519 -14.65 45.32 -1.46
C ARG A 519 -13.27 45.02 -2.00
N TYR A 520 -12.75 45.97 -2.76
CA TYR A 520 -11.44 45.90 -3.39
C TYR A 520 -10.33 46.19 -2.37
N GLY A 521 -9.19 45.52 -2.50
CA GLY A 521 -7.98 45.86 -1.76
C GLY A 521 -6.70 45.43 -2.47
N ASP A 522 -5.63 46.20 -2.25
CA ASP A 522 -4.27 45.78 -2.57
C ASP A 522 -3.71 45.06 -1.33
N VAL A 523 -3.46 43.76 -1.42
CA VAL A 523 -3.27 42.91 -0.25
C VAL A 523 -2.07 42.00 -0.35
N LYS A 524 -1.41 41.83 0.80
CA LYS A 524 -0.35 40.84 1.01
C LYS A 524 -0.77 39.88 2.09
N GLY A 525 -0.66 38.60 1.80
CA GLY A 525 -1.24 37.56 2.62
C GLY A 525 -0.41 36.28 2.66
N THR A 526 -0.84 35.40 3.55
CA THR A 526 -0.19 34.12 3.80
C THR A 526 -1.24 33.05 3.99
N LEU A 527 -1.15 31.97 3.20
CA LEU A 527 -1.89 30.74 3.44
C LEU A 527 -0.93 29.67 3.98
N THR A 528 -1.20 29.15 5.17
CA THR A 528 -0.42 28.08 5.80
C THR A 528 -1.14 26.74 5.66
N GLY A 529 -0.39 25.63 5.65
CA GLY A 529 -0.97 24.29 5.62
C GLY A 529 -1.37 23.83 4.22
N SER A 530 -0.85 24.48 3.18
CA SER A 530 -0.97 23.98 1.81
C SER A 530 -0.34 22.59 1.70
N GLN A 531 -0.85 21.80 0.76
CA GLN A 531 -0.39 20.44 0.52
C GLN A 531 0.17 20.29 -0.88
N PHE A 532 0.97 19.25 -1.09
CA PHE A 532 1.37 18.84 -2.43
C PHE A 532 0.16 18.34 -3.23
N LEU A 533 0.13 18.63 -4.53
CA LEU A 533 -0.93 18.21 -5.44
C LEU A 533 -0.40 17.30 -6.55
N ASN A 534 -1.34 16.67 -7.25
CA ASN A 534 -1.10 15.85 -8.44
C ASN A 534 -0.08 14.73 -8.21
N ILE A 535 -0.13 14.06 -7.06
CA ILE A 535 0.80 12.97 -6.72
C ILE A 535 0.56 11.76 -7.65
N LEU A 536 -0.67 11.24 -7.70
CA LEU A 536 -1.01 10.07 -8.52
C LEU A 536 -1.02 10.37 -10.03
N ASN A 537 -1.41 11.59 -10.41
CA ASN A 537 -1.51 12.05 -11.79
C ASN A 537 -0.31 12.90 -12.21
N SER A 538 0.82 12.78 -11.51
CA SER A 538 2.02 13.55 -11.84
C SER A 538 2.45 13.22 -13.26
N THR A 539 2.83 14.24 -14.03
CA THR A 539 3.48 14.07 -15.33
C THR A 539 4.93 13.62 -15.20
N ASP A 540 5.47 13.59 -13.98
CA ASP A 540 6.84 13.24 -13.66
C ASP A 540 6.87 12.04 -12.70
N ILE A 541 6.65 10.85 -13.27
CA ILE A 541 6.67 9.55 -12.59
C ILE A 541 7.85 8.73 -13.13
N LYS A 542 8.55 8.01 -12.24
CA LYS A 542 9.70 7.19 -12.61
C LYS A 542 9.76 5.88 -11.84
N ASP A 543 10.16 4.83 -12.54
CA ASP A 543 10.45 3.52 -11.98
C ASP A 543 11.97 3.36 -11.76
N PHE A 544 12.34 2.96 -10.54
CA PHE A 544 13.71 2.70 -10.13
C PHE A 544 13.89 1.21 -9.83
N TYR A 545 14.92 0.60 -10.39
CA TYR A 545 15.25 -0.81 -10.18
C TYR A 545 16.64 -0.92 -9.54
N LEU A 546 16.67 -1.22 -8.24
CA LEU A 546 17.85 -1.25 -7.39
C LEU A 546 18.28 -2.72 -7.15
N PRO A 547 19.37 -3.20 -7.77
CA PRO A 547 19.79 -4.61 -7.64
C PRO A 547 20.20 -4.95 -6.20
N LEU A 548 19.69 -6.08 -5.68
CA LEU A 548 20.05 -6.60 -4.35
C LEU A 548 21.49 -7.13 -4.37
N ARG A 549 22.28 -6.80 -3.36
CA ARG A 549 23.65 -7.30 -3.19
C ARG A 549 23.78 -8.15 -1.93
N ASN A 550 24.59 -9.20 -2.02
CA ASN A 550 24.95 -10.08 -0.90
C ASN A 550 26.08 -9.49 -0.04
N THR A 551 26.96 -8.73 -0.65
CA THR A 551 28.18 -8.21 -0.02
C THR A 551 28.26 -6.69 -0.11
N PRO A 552 29.09 -6.05 0.74
CA PRO A 552 29.57 -4.70 0.50
C PRO A 552 30.22 -4.58 -0.89
N ALA A 553 30.51 -3.35 -1.33
CA ALA A 553 30.95 -3.06 -2.69
C ALA A 553 32.21 -3.82 -3.19
N ASN A 554 32.97 -4.49 -2.32
CA ASN A 554 34.07 -5.36 -2.71
C ASN A 554 34.19 -6.59 -1.77
N PRO A 555 34.17 -7.83 -2.29
CA PRO A 555 33.86 -8.20 -3.68
C PRO A 555 32.38 -8.00 -3.99
N VAL A 556 32.02 -7.61 -5.22
CA VAL A 556 30.60 -7.49 -5.63
C VAL A 556 29.99 -8.89 -5.83
N ASP A 557 28.81 -9.09 -5.26
CA ASP A 557 28.01 -10.30 -5.46
C ASP A 557 26.51 -9.95 -5.44
N TYR A 558 25.82 -10.19 -6.55
CA TYR A 558 24.38 -9.98 -6.73
C TYR A 558 23.56 -11.29 -6.64
N ASN A 559 24.19 -12.41 -6.31
CA ASN A 559 23.46 -13.64 -6.06
C ASN A 559 22.62 -13.51 -4.79
N VAL A 560 21.45 -14.14 -4.81
CA VAL A 560 20.63 -14.36 -3.62
C VAL A 560 20.79 -15.83 -3.25
N TYR A 561 21.42 -16.10 -2.11
CA TYR A 561 21.61 -17.45 -1.61
C TYR A 561 20.48 -17.83 -0.66
N ARG A 562 19.97 -19.04 -0.79
CA ARG A 562 19.01 -19.59 0.19
C ARG A 562 19.62 -19.64 1.59
N ASN A 563 18.78 -19.74 2.61
CA ASN A 563 19.18 -19.73 4.01
C ASN A 563 19.99 -18.50 4.45
N HIS A 564 19.77 -17.34 3.80
CA HIS A 564 20.36 -16.06 4.19
C HIS A 564 19.28 -15.00 4.38
N GLU A 565 19.50 -14.08 5.30
CA GLU A 565 18.76 -12.83 5.37
C GLU A 565 19.57 -11.67 4.78
N TYR A 566 18.91 -10.88 3.94
CA TYR A 566 19.40 -9.67 3.31
C TYR A 566 18.57 -8.48 3.77
N LYS A 567 19.15 -7.59 4.56
CA LYS A 567 18.45 -6.43 5.11
C LYS A 567 18.93 -5.14 4.45
N PHE A 568 18.01 -4.36 3.90
CA PHE A 568 18.32 -3.13 3.18
C PHE A 568 17.53 -1.93 3.68
N SER A 569 18.11 -0.75 3.53
CA SER A 569 17.43 0.55 3.61
C SER A 569 17.50 1.27 2.27
N VAL A 570 16.48 2.06 1.96
CA VAL A 570 16.38 2.81 0.70
C VAL A 570 16.41 4.30 1.00
N HIS A 571 17.25 5.02 0.26
CA HIS A 571 17.49 6.44 0.48
C HIS A 571 17.28 7.22 -0.81
N ALA A 572 16.30 8.12 -0.80
CA ALA A 572 16.11 9.13 -1.83
C ALA A 572 17.14 10.27 -1.63
N LEU A 573 17.92 10.58 -2.65
CA LEU A 573 19.02 11.57 -2.57
C LEU A 573 18.63 12.93 -3.13
N GLU A 574 18.04 12.91 -4.33
CA GLU A 574 17.67 14.08 -5.11
C GLU A 574 16.54 13.75 -6.09
N GLN A 575 15.90 14.79 -6.64
CA GLN A 575 14.94 14.62 -7.72
C GLN A 575 15.64 14.16 -9.00
N TRP A 576 14.98 13.34 -9.78
CA TRP A 576 15.46 13.00 -11.11
C TRP A 576 15.23 14.15 -12.09
N ILE A 577 16.05 14.20 -13.15
CA ILE A 577 15.88 15.20 -14.23
C ILE A 577 14.68 14.78 -15.10
N PRO A 578 13.72 15.68 -15.38
CA PRO A 578 12.62 15.40 -16.28
C PRO A 578 13.14 15.26 -17.72
N VAL A 579 13.21 14.01 -18.19
CA VAL A 579 13.37 13.58 -19.59
C VAL A 579 14.69 13.97 -20.29
N VAL A 580 15.64 13.02 -20.30
CA VAL A 580 16.42 12.73 -21.51
C VAL A 580 16.00 11.31 -21.94
N PRO A 581 15.47 11.08 -23.16
CA PRO A 581 14.99 9.77 -23.65
C PRO A 581 16.06 8.67 -23.71
N SER A 582 17.31 9.00 -23.39
CA SER A 582 18.47 8.12 -23.36
C SER A 582 19.41 8.42 -22.17
N GLY A 583 18.99 9.28 -21.23
CA GLY A 583 19.72 9.53 -20.00
C GLY A 583 19.32 8.53 -18.93
N THR A 584 20.14 7.49 -18.75
CA THR A 584 20.10 6.63 -17.56
C THR A 584 20.31 7.51 -16.32
N SER A 585 19.22 7.99 -15.71
CA SER A 585 19.21 8.30 -14.28
C SER A 585 19.42 6.97 -13.60
N GLY A 586 20.68 6.71 -13.26
CA GLY A 586 21.16 5.41 -12.84
C GLY A 586 20.64 5.09 -11.45
N THR A 587 20.13 3.88 -11.27
CA THR A 587 20.08 3.25 -9.96
C THR A 587 21.49 2.80 -9.59
N ARG A 588 21.99 3.18 -8.42
CA ARG A 588 23.34 2.84 -7.96
C ARG A 588 23.33 2.32 -6.54
N ASN A 589 24.33 1.52 -6.24
CA ASN A 589 24.69 1.14 -4.88
C ASN A 589 25.72 2.15 -4.35
N ALA A 590 25.77 2.32 -3.03
CA ALA A 590 26.25 3.51 -2.35
C ALA A 590 27.73 3.92 -2.47
N THR A 591 28.56 3.21 -3.23
CA THR A 591 30.01 3.46 -3.30
C THR A 591 30.50 4.12 -4.58
N ASP A 592 29.62 4.37 -5.55
CA ASP A 592 29.99 5.01 -6.82
C ASP A 592 29.83 6.53 -6.72
N ASN A 593 30.91 7.24 -6.38
CA ASN A 593 31.02 8.71 -6.27
C ASN A 593 30.86 9.47 -7.61
N ALA A 594 29.93 9.09 -8.49
CA ALA A 594 29.63 9.85 -9.71
C ALA A 594 28.19 10.38 -9.68
N GLU A 595 28.05 11.68 -9.95
CA GLU A 595 26.82 12.47 -10.00
C GLU A 595 25.66 11.77 -10.75
N GLY A 596 24.42 11.89 -10.25
CA GLY A 596 23.18 11.58 -11.01
C GLY A 596 22.29 10.39 -10.58
N SER A 597 22.34 9.92 -9.32
CA SER A 597 21.47 8.83 -8.83
C SER A 597 20.41 9.35 -7.86
N SER A 598 19.11 9.13 -8.12
CA SER A 598 18.03 9.65 -7.28
C SER A 598 17.68 8.76 -6.08
N PHE A 599 17.97 7.46 -6.16
CA PHE A 599 17.74 6.48 -5.10
C PHE A 599 18.95 5.58 -4.93
N ILE A 600 19.22 5.20 -3.68
CA ILE A 600 20.23 4.22 -3.30
C ILE A 600 19.58 3.11 -2.47
N LEU A 601 20.02 1.88 -2.74
CA LEU A 601 19.81 0.73 -1.85
C LEU A 601 21.08 0.54 -1.01
N TRP A 602 20.92 0.54 0.29
CA TRP A 602 21.99 0.35 1.27
C TRP A 602 21.81 -0.99 1.97
N LEU A 603 22.83 -1.85 1.92
CA LEU A 603 22.85 -3.09 2.71
C LEU A 603 23.15 -2.71 4.15
N ASN A 604 22.23 -3.00 5.07
CA ASN A 604 22.43 -2.78 6.48
C ASN A 604 23.37 -3.88 7.00
N ASP A 605 24.51 -3.51 7.59
CA ASP A 605 25.43 -4.47 8.21
C ASP A 605 24.67 -5.34 9.23
N ARG A 606 24.93 -6.65 9.17
CA ARG A 606 24.20 -7.71 9.91
C ARG A 606 24.25 -7.56 11.41
#